data_AF-A0A3D3UP22-F1
#
_entry.id   AF-A0A3D3UP22-F1
#
_cell.length_a   1.000
_cell.length_b   1.000
_cell.length_c   1.000
_cell.angle_alpha   90.00
_cell.angle_beta   90.00
_cell.angle_gamma   90.00
#
_symmetry.space_group_name_H-M   'P 1'
#
loop_
_entity.id
_entity.type
_entity.pdbx_description
1 polymer ?
#
loop_
_entity_poly.entity_id
_entity_poly.type
_entity_poly.pdbx_seq_one_letter_code
_entity_poly.pdbx_strand_id
1 'polypeptide(L)'
;IGFKGISVTGGGDLFVEDTTRHGNSFINFRRDYGAKWEGRIRLDGCTLKPTGNGTVSVLSHRMADFDYKYPIGFARSVMVNDMLIDYSAAPESTAPCWMMDIVPFSKTETGARLFFPNLIEFQHIRVSGRKKGIRLLRIPNPHYYDLRRQGGYDGSRLQANCTLIVDDVQLEKMVPKYPNDINQVHFLIGGEAAVEYVDQMSLFPEIRYTDCDDVSVYMGNCIASVFFDRCSINTVTAPDLRGELVFRNCRFQPNVQKMKGEFYTLDSTLGTRFTNCTVHAPIVTGTANPELVNRTGFVEINRSVRHYHINTALGNRIVNHYRSQGMKLNPDFIAMLKLHHGLED
;
A
#
# COMPACT_ATOMS: atom_id res chain seq x y z
N ILE A 1 21.67 -21.46 6.16
CA ILE A 1 22.63 -20.40 5.76
C ILE A 1 23.68 -21.07 4.87
N GLY A 2 24.03 -20.51 3.71
CA GLY A 2 25.03 -21.09 2.82
C GLY A 2 25.13 -20.36 1.48
N PHE A 3 25.69 -21.02 0.45
CA PHE A 3 25.87 -20.44 -0.90
C PHE A 3 24.60 -19.82 -1.49
N LYS A 4 23.41 -20.33 -1.12
CA LYS A 4 22.10 -19.83 -1.57
C LYS A 4 21.54 -18.66 -0.73
N GLY A 5 22.29 -18.15 0.25
CA GLY A 5 21.85 -17.11 1.20
C GLY A 5 21.19 -17.64 2.47
N ILE A 6 20.33 -16.82 3.10
CA ILE A 6 19.53 -17.20 4.26
C ILE A 6 18.25 -17.86 3.74
N SER A 7 18.20 -19.19 3.77
CA SER A 7 17.00 -19.94 3.43
C SER A 7 16.56 -20.83 4.58
N VAL A 8 15.30 -20.69 4.98
CA VAL A 8 14.73 -21.27 6.21
C VAL A 8 13.31 -21.77 5.99
N THR A 9 12.80 -22.57 6.92
CA THR A 9 11.39 -22.96 7.06
C THR A 9 11.17 -23.38 8.51
N GLY A 10 9.94 -23.33 9.01
CA GLY A 10 9.61 -23.79 10.35
C GLY A 10 8.83 -22.76 11.13
N GLY A 11 9.37 -22.33 12.27
CA GLY A 11 8.76 -21.35 13.18
C GLY A 11 9.72 -20.98 14.32
N GLY A 12 9.25 -20.13 15.22
CA GLY A 12 10.06 -19.53 16.29
C GLY A 12 10.57 -18.12 15.94
N ASP A 13 11.59 -17.68 16.64
CA ASP A 13 12.12 -16.32 16.51
C ASP A 13 13.28 -16.27 15.51
N LEU A 14 13.11 -15.49 14.43
CA LEU A 14 14.14 -15.22 13.44
C LEU A 14 14.58 -13.77 13.54
N PHE A 15 15.73 -13.56 14.15
CA PHE A 15 16.34 -12.24 14.31
C PHE A 15 17.63 -12.18 13.49
N VAL A 16 17.74 -11.19 12.62
CA VAL A 16 18.93 -10.94 11.79
C VAL A 16 19.27 -9.47 11.91
N GLU A 17 20.47 -9.17 12.38
CA GLU A 17 20.91 -7.81 12.67
C GLU A 17 22.27 -7.56 11.99
N ASP A 18 22.55 -6.32 11.59
CA ASP A 18 23.84 -5.84 11.07
C ASP A 18 24.43 -6.70 9.93
N THR A 19 23.56 -7.22 9.07
CA THR A 19 23.92 -8.23 8.07
C THR A 19 23.82 -7.70 6.66
N THR A 20 24.90 -7.85 5.88
CA THR A 20 24.88 -7.66 4.42
C THR A 20 24.68 -8.99 3.70
N ARG A 21 23.66 -9.08 2.83
CA ARG A 21 23.39 -10.24 2.00
C ARG A 21 23.56 -9.91 0.52
N HIS A 22 24.38 -10.69 -0.19
CA HIS A 22 24.49 -10.60 -1.65
C HIS A 22 23.53 -11.56 -2.36
N GLY A 23 22.63 -11.02 -3.17
CA GLY A 23 21.70 -11.71 -4.07
C GLY A 23 20.31 -11.08 -4.05
N ASN A 24 19.35 -11.69 -4.76
CA ASN A 24 18.03 -11.06 -5.01
C ASN A 24 16.97 -11.29 -3.92
N SER A 25 17.29 -12.00 -2.84
CA SER A 25 16.36 -12.22 -1.73
C SER A 25 17.04 -12.14 -0.36
N PHE A 26 16.55 -11.35 0.60
CA PHE A 26 17.23 -11.30 1.91
C PHE A 26 17.01 -12.61 2.69
N ILE A 27 15.75 -13.01 2.89
CA ILE A 27 15.37 -14.32 3.44
C ILE A 27 14.48 -15.05 2.43
N ASN A 28 14.85 -16.30 2.14
CA ASN A 28 14.09 -17.19 1.29
C ASN A 28 13.43 -18.33 2.07
N PHE A 29 12.10 -18.36 2.13
CA PHE A 29 11.38 -19.46 2.76
C PHE A 29 11.30 -20.66 1.82
N ARG A 30 11.65 -21.84 2.32
CA ARG A 30 11.75 -23.05 1.49
C ARG A 30 10.39 -23.49 0.95
N ARG A 31 10.22 -23.36 -0.37
CA ARG A 31 8.99 -23.75 -1.11
C ARG A 31 8.61 -25.21 -0.93
N ASP A 32 9.59 -26.10 -0.89
CA ASP A 32 9.40 -27.54 -0.70
C ASP A 32 8.84 -27.91 0.68
N TYR A 33 8.82 -26.96 1.61
CA TYR A 33 8.21 -27.09 2.93
C TYR A 33 7.07 -26.07 3.16
N GLY A 34 6.46 -25.58 2.08
CA GLY A 34 5.31 -24.68 2.15
C GLY A 34 5.67 -23.25 2.51
N ALA A 35 6.93 -22.85 2.34
CA ALA A 35 7.43 -21.50 2.60
C ALA A 35 6.99 -20.93 3.97
N LYS A 36 6.86 -21.81 4.96
CA LYS A 36 6.27 -21.54 6.27
C LYS A 36 7.27 -20.86 7.21
N TRP A 37 6.78 -19.90 8.01
CA TRP A 37 7.49 -19.44 9.20
C TRP A 37 6.57 -19.11 10.38
N GLU A 38 6.18 -20.09 11.18
CA GLU A 38 5.28 -19.84 12.31
C GLU A 38 6.00 -19.22 13.53
N GLY A 39 6.30 -17.93 13.46
CA GLY A 39 6.89 -17.18 14.57
C GLY A 39 7.24 -15.75 14.18
N ARG A 40 8.15 -15.11 14.92
CA ARG A 40 8.48 -13.69 14.72
C ARG A 40 9.64 -13.56 13.75
N ILE A 41 9.63 -12.50 12.94
CA ILE A 41 10.75 -12.10 12.08
C ILE A 41 11.12 -10.66 12.45
N ARG A 42 12.39 -10.42 12.77
CA ARG A 42 12.96 -9.07 12.95
C ARG A 42 14.24 -8.96 12.14
N LEU A 43 14.29 -7.96 11.27
CA LEU A 43 15.49 -7.55 10.54
C LEU A 43 15.84 -6.12 10.95
N ASP A 44 17.07 -5.87 11.38
CA ASP A 44 17.51 -4.56 11.86
C ASP A 44 18.91 -4.22 11.31
N GLY A 45 19.13 -2.99 10.84
CA GLY A 45 20.45 -2.56 10.32
C GLY A 45 20.97 -3.41 9.16
N CYS A 46 20.08 -3.93 8.31
CA CYS A 46 20.42 -4.93 7.29
C CYS A 46 20.64 -4.31 5.92
N THR A 47 21.48 -4.95 5.08
CA THR A 47 21.69 -4.55 3.69
C THR A 47 21.45 -5.72 2.73
N LEU A 48 20.57 -5.54 1.75
CA LEU A 48 20.43 -6.45 0.61
C LEU A 48 21.16 -5.87 -0.61
N LYS A 49 22.11 -6.63 -1.16
CA LYS A 49 22.87 -6.28 -2.38
C LYS A 49 22.47 -7.20 -3.53
N PRO A 50 21.49 -6.83 -4.38
CA PRO A 50 21.13 -7.60 -5.56
C PRO A 50 22.35 -7.82 -6.48
N THR A 51 22.46 -9.03 -7.03
CA THR A 51 23.60 -9.42 -7.90
C THR A 51 23.22 -9.52 -9.37
N GLY A 52 22.02 -9.07 -9.74
CA GLY A 52 21.55 -9.07 -11.13
C GLY A 52 20.23 -8.32 -11.31
N ASN A 53 19.73 -8.31 -12.54
CA ASN A 53 18.58 -7.50 -12.96
C ASN A 53 17.21 -8.18 -12.74
N GLY A 54 17.18 -9.24 -11.92
CA GLY A 54 15.95 -9.97 -11.60
C GLY A 54 15.09 -9.25 -10.55
N THR A 55 13.89 -9.77 -10.32
CA THR A 55 13.03 -9.31 -9.21
C THR A 55 13.75 -9.53 -7.88
N VAL A 56 13.64 -8.54 -6.99
CA VAL A 56 14.24 -8.56 -5.65
C VAL A 56 13.16 -8.66 -4.59
N SER A 57 13.42 -9.35 -3.48
CA SER A 57 12.54 -9.34 -2.31
C SER A 57 13.29 -9.35 -0.98
N VAL A 58 12.76 -8.70 0.05
CA VAL A 58 13.31 -8.85 1.41
C VAL A 58 12.90 -10.20 1.98
N LEU A 59 11.59 -10.47 2.02
CA LEU A 59 11.03 -11.76 2.43
C LEU A 59 10.37 -12.46 1.23
N SER A 60 10.80 -13.69 0.93
CA SER A 60 10.28 -14.49 -0.19
C SER A 60 9.48 -15.69 0.32
N HIS A 61 8.15 -15.58 0.31
CA HIS A 61 7.19 -16.63 0.66
C HIS A 61 6.48 -17.18 -0.58
N ARG A 62 7.17 -18.03 -1.33
CA ARG A 62 6.62 -18.67 -2.54
C ARG A 62 6.23 -20.13 -2.28
N MET A 63 5.15 -20.36 -1.52
CA MET A 63 4.60 -21.72 -1.37
C MET A 63 3.97 -22.22 -2.67
N ALA A 64 3.91 -23.54 -2.86
CA ALA A 64 3.06 -24.14 -3.88
C ALA A 64 1.64 -24.30 -3.34
N ASP A 65 0.63 -24.34 -4.22
CA ASP A 65 -0.69 -24.79 -3.83
C ASP A 65 -0.66 -26.33 -3.76
N PHE A 66 -0.56 -26.85 -2.55
CA PHE A 66 -0.37 -28.26 -2.28
C PHE A 66 -0.80 -28.59 -0.85
N ASP A 67 -1.21 -29.84 -0.61
CA ASP A 67 -1.50 -30.34 0.72
C ASP A 67 -0.23 -30.80 1.44
N TYR A 68 0.38 -29.88 2.19
CA TYR A 68 1.58 -30.13 2.97
C TYR A 68 1.35 -31.03 4.20
N LYS A 69 0.10 -31.42 4.53
CA LYS A 69 -0.28 -32.18 5.73
C LYS A 69 -0.01 -31.47 7.07
N TYR A 70 0.26 -30.16 7.03
CA TYR A 70 0.39 -29.30 8.20
C TYR A 70 0.02 -27.85 7.86
N PRO A 71 -0.36 -27.01 8.86
CA PRO A 71 -0.67 -25.61 8.62
C PRO A 71 0.53 -24.84 8.07
N ILE A 72 0.31 -24.14 6.95
CA ILE A 72 1.27 -23.27 6.31
C ILE A 72 0.77 -21.82 6.32
N GLY A 73 1.68 -20.87 6.12
CA GLY A 73 1.39 -19.45 6.24
C GLY A 73 2.67 -18.64 6.40
N PHE A 74 2.51 -17.38 6.76
CA PHE A 74 3.60 -16.40 6.84
C PHE A 74 4.22 -16.38 8.23
N ALA A 75 4.55 -15.21 8.77
CA ALA A 75 4.99 -15.00 10.15
C ALA A 75 3.82 -14.71 11.09
N ARG A 76 4.06 -14.75 12.40
CA ARG A 76 3.16 -14.17 13.42
C ARG A 76 3.31 -12.64 13.47
N SER A 77 4.55 -12.15 13.35
CA SER A 77 4.87 -10.73 13.18
C SER A 77 6.08 -10.56 12.28
N VAL A 78 6.12 -9.46 11.53
CA VAL A 78 7.26 -9.07 10.69
C VAL A 78 7.68 -7.66 11.08
N MET A 79 8.93 -7.45 11.43
CA MET A 79 9.53 -6.14 11.67
C MET A 79 10.78 -6.02 10.81
N VAL A 80 10.83 -5.01 9.95
CA VAL A 80 12.02 -4.65 9.18
C VAL A 80 12.32 -3.19 9.43
N ASN A 81 13.43 -2.94 10.12
CA ASN A 81 13.91 -1.62 10.48
C ASN A 81 15.28 -1.39 9.86
N ASP A 82 15.55 -0.17 9.41
CA ASP A 82 16.84 0.26 8.86
C ASP A 82 17.41 -0.70 7.82
N MET A 83 16.67 -0.91 6.73
CA MET A 83 17.06 -1.78 5.62
C MET A 83 17.52 -0.95 4.42
N LEU A 84 18.75 -1.20 3.97
CA LEU A 84 19.26 -0.68 2.71
C LEU A 84 19.18 -1.73 1.59
N ILE A 85 18.53 -1.41 0.49
CA ILE A 85 18.63 -2.18 -0.77
C ILE A 85 19.63 -1.50 -1.69
N ASP A 86 20.84 -2.05 -1.79
CA ASP A 86 21.95 -1.46 -2.53
C ASP A 86 22.13 -2.10 -3.91
N TYR A 87 21.65 -1.41 -4.94
CA TYR A 87 21.76 -1.79 -6.34
C TYR A 87 23.09 -1.41 -6.99
N SER A 88 24.15 -1.07 -6.24
CA SER A 88 25.46 -0.75 -6.80
C SER A 88 26.01 -1.81 -7.77
N ALA A 89 25.69 -3.09 -7.56
CA ALA A 89 26.07 -4.20 -8.45
C ALA A 89 25.06 -4.48 -9.60
N ALA A 90 23.91 -3.80 -9.63
CA ALA A 90 22.87 -3.93 -10.66
C ALA A 90 22.14 -2.58 -10.91
N PRO A 91 22.87 -1.50 -11.26
CA PRO A 91 22.31 -0.13 -11.28
C PRO A 91 21.22 0.05 -12.36
N GLU A 92 21.31 -0.70 -13.45
CA GLU A 92 20.35 -0.68 -14.57
C GLU A 92 19.11 -1.56 -14.32
N SER A 93 18.98 -2.19 -13.15
CA SER A 93 17.84 -3.05 -12.86
C SER A 93 16.54 -2.26 -12.79
N THR A 94 15.64 -2.53 -13.72
CA THR A 94 14.27 -1.98 -13.76
C THR A 94 13.26 -2.88 -13.04
N ALA A 95 13.68 -4.06 -12.59
CA ALA A 95 12.83 -5.05 -11.96
C ALA A 95 12.26 -4.55 -10.61
N PRO A 96 11.04 -4.99 -10.24
CA PRO A 96 10.45 -4.67 -8.94
C PRO A 96 11.31 -5.18 -7.76
N CYS A 97 11.25 -4.44 -6.65
CA CYS A 97 11.77 -4.85 -5.35
C CYS A 97 10.60 -4.93 -4.37
N TRP A 98 10.39 -6.06 -3.69
CA TRP A 98 9.26 -6.27 -2.78
C TRP A 98 9.73 -6.39 -1.33
N MET A 99 9.01 -5.80 -0.37
CA MET A 99 9.25 -6.11 1.05
C MET A 99 8.83 -7.55 1.36
N MET A 100 7.63 -7.94 0.91
CA MET A 100 7.18 -9.32 0.98
C MET A 100 6.66 -9.77 -0.39
N ASP A 101 7.33 -10.77 -0.95
CA ASP A 101 6.86 -11.50 -2.12
C ASP A 101 6.08 -12.73 -1.64
N ILE A 102 4.75 -12.64 -1.69
CA ILE A 102 3.82 -13.65 -1.18
C ILE A 102 2.98 -14.26 -2.30
N VAL A 103 2.46 -15.47 -2.07
CA VAL A 103 1.51 -16.10 -2.98
C VAL A 103 0.17 -15.34 -3.06
N PRO A 104 -0.53 -15.38 -4.21
CA PRO A 104 -1.78 -14.65 -4.39
C PRO A 104 -3.02 -15.37 -3.80
N PHE A 105 -2.86 -16.45 -3.06
CA PHE A 105 -3.96 -17.19 -2.44
C PHE A 105 -3.85 -17.15 -0.91
N SER A 106 -4.99 -17.24 -0.22
CA SER A 106 -5.08 -17.26 1.25
C SER A 106 -5.65 -18.57 1.80
N LYS A 107 -6.01 -19.50 0.91
CA LYS A 107 -6.34 -20.90 1.19
C LYS A 107 -5.81 -21.78 0.07
N THR A 108 -5.43 -23.02 0.38
CA THR A 108 -5.05 -24.02 -0.62
C THR A 108 -6.27 -24.59 -1.35
N GLU A 109 -6.05 -25.31 -2.43
CA GLU A 109 -7.09 -26.10 -3.14
C GLU A 109 -7.79 -27.12 -2.22
N THR A 110 -7.10 -27.63 -1.19
CA THR A 110 -7.68 -28.51 -0.17
C THR A 110 -8.47 -27.78 0.92
N GLY A 111 -8.57 -26.45 0.83
CA GLY A 111 -9.33 -25.61 1.77
C GLY A 111 -8.58 -25.21 3.03
N ALA A 112 -7.30 -25.59 3.17
CA ALA A 112 -6.49 -25.17 4.32
C ALA A 112 -6.16 -23.68 4.22
N ARG A 113 -6.52 -22.91 5.24
CA ARG A 113 -6.28 -21.46 5.31
C ARG A 113 -4.83 -21.18 5.65
N LEU A 114 -4.26 -20.17 5.01
CA LEU A 114 -2.93 -19.69 5.36
C LEU A 114 -3.04 -18.85 6.63
N PHE A 115 -2.12 -19.03 7.58
CA PHE A 115 -2.01 -18.09 8.67
C PHE A 115 -1.24 -16.82 8.25
N PHE A 116 -1.62 -15.66 8.79
CA PHE A 116 -1.08 -14.34 8.40
C PHE A 116 -0.53 -13.58 9.62
N PRO A 117 0.39 -12.61 9.44
CA PRO A 117 0.90 -11.83 10.56
C PRO A 117 -0.19 -10.94 11.16
N ASN A 118 -0.17 -10.75 12.48
CA ASN A 118 -1.01 -9.76 13.15
C ASN A 118 -0.33 -8.38 13.25
N LEU A 119 0.96 -8.31 12.91
CA LEU A 119 1.76 -7.09 12.87
C LEU A 119 2.79 -7.19 11.75
N ILE A 120 2.84 -6.16 10.91
CA ILE A 120 3.86 -5.96 9.89
C ILE A 120 4.37 -4.52 10.01
N GLU A 121 5.66 -4.34 10.23
CA GLU A 121 6.31 -3.04 10.34
C GLU A 121 7.46 -2.93 9.35
N PHE A 122 7.41 -1.91 8.50
CA PHE A 122 8.50 -1.52 7.61
C PHE A 122 8.88 -0.08 7.92
N GLN A 123 10.07 0.11 8.47
CA GLN A 123 10.55 1.42 8.92
C GLN A 123 11.94 1.71 8.37
N HIS A 124 12.17 2.95 7.95
CA HIS A 124 13.48 3.44 7.51
C HIS A 124 14.10 2.59 6.38
N ILE A 125 13.31 2.34 5.33
CA ILE A 125 13.74 1.53 4.19
C ILE A 125 14.28 2.44 3.09
N ARG A 126 15.50 2.15 2.62
CA ARG A 126 16.21 2.97 1.63
C ARG A 126 16.70 2.15 0.44
N VAL A 127 16.84 2.81 -0.70
CA VAL A 127 17.40 2.23 -1.92
C VAL A 127 18.56 3.09 -2.40
N SER A 128 19.72 2.47 -2.60
CA SER A 128 20.89 3.09 -3.24
C SER A 128 21.21 2.41 -4.56
N GLY A 129 22.03 3.05 -5.40
CA GLY A 129 22.49 2.49 -6.68
C GLY A 129 21.47 2.53 -7.81
N ARG A 130 20.21 2.94 -7.57
CA ARG A 130 19.21 3.26 -8.60
C ARG A 130 18.14 4.23 -8.10
N LYS A 131 17.36 4.82 -9.03
CA LYS A 131 16.25 5.74 -8.70
C LYS A 131 14.97 5.03 -8.21
N LYS A 132 14.72 3.81 -8.70
CA LYS A 132 13.50 3.05 -8.44
C LYS A 132 13.51 2.51 -7.01
N GLY A 133 12.53 2.90 -6.20
CA GLY A 133 12.33 2.43 -4.84
C GLY A 133 11.78 1.01 -4.73
N ILE A 134 11.05 0.74 -3.65
CA ILE A 134 10.45 -0.57 -3.35
C ILE A 134 8.92 -0.58 -3.45
N ARG A 135 8.36 -1.79 -3.48
CA ARG A 135 6.93 -2.11 -3.33
C ARG A 135 6.75 -2.96 -2.08
N LEU A 136 5.56 -2.97 -1.51
CA LEU A 136 5.30 -3.55 -0.20
C LEU A 136 4.90 -5.02 -0.31
N LEU A 137 3.63 -5.29 -0.64
CA LEU A 137 3.08 -6.64 -0.80
C LEU A 137 1.72 -6.60 -1.51
N ARG A 138 1.21 -7.77 -1.93
CA ARG A 138 -0.09 -7.92 -2.60
C ARG A 138 -0.93 -9.00 -1.94
N ILE A 139 -2.12 -8.65 -1.48
CA ILE A 139 -3.09 -9.48 -0.76
C ILE A 139 -4.42 -9.52 -1.51
N PRO A 140 -4.52 -10.20 -2.65
CA PRO A 140 -5.75 -10.18 -3.45
C PRO A 140 -6.96 -10.83 -2.76
N ASN A 141 -6.72 -11.72 -1.79
CA ASN A 141 -7.75 -12.54 -1.15
C ASN A 141 -7.70 -12.41 0.40
N PRO A 142 -8.00 -11.25 1.00
CA PRO A 142 -7.96 -11.09 2.47
C PRO A 142 -8.96 -11.99 3.23
N HIS A 143 -10.01 -12.44 2.53
CA HIS A 143 -11.19 -13.09 3.08
C HIS A 143 -10.95 -14.48 3.72
N TYR A 144 -9.90 -15.20 3.34
CA TYR A 144 -9.69 -16.60 3.76
C TYR A 144 -8.50 -16.83 4.70
N TYR A 145 -7.72 -15.80 5.05
CA TYR A 145 -6.62 -15.98 6.01
C TYR A 145 -7.10 -16.42 7.39
N ASP A 146 -6.25 -17.09 8.16
CA ASP A 146 -6.45 -17.38 9.57
C ASP A 146 -5.45 -16.58 10.41
N LEU A 147 -5.90 -15.45 10.98
CA LEU A 147 -5.08 -14.59 11.82
C LEU A 147 -4.86 -15.15 13.23
N ARG A 148 -5.59 -16.22 13.61
CA ARG A 148 -5.62 -16.77 14.98
C ARG A 148 -5.95 -15.72 16.04
N ARG A 149 -6.56 -14.62 15.61
CA ARG A 149 -6.98 -13.47 16.38
C ARG A 149 -8.25 -12.92 15.75
N GLN A 150 -9.27 -12.75 16.57
CA GLN A 150 -10.55 -12.20 16.12
C GLN A 150 -10.39 -10.74 15.70
N GLY A 151 -10.89 -10.44 14.50
CA GLY A 151 -11.24 -9.12 14.03
C GLY A 151 -12.71 -9.12 13.60
N GLY A 152 -13.16 -8.02 13.00
CA GLY A 152 -14.52 -7.96 12.50
C GLY A 152 -14.91 -6.59 11.97
N TYR A 153 -16.06 -6.56 11.32
CA TYR A 153 -16.72 -5.35 10.87
C TYR A 153 -18.23 -5.55 10.96
N ASP A 154 -18.91 -4.69 11.72
CA ASP A 154 -20.36 -4.80 11.99
C ASP A 154 -21.21 -3.81 11.19
N GLY A 155 -20.62 -3.10 10.23
CA GLY A 155 -21.27 -2.02 9.50
C GLY A 155 -21.06 -0.62 10.10
N SER A 156 -20.68 -0.55 11.37
CA SER A 156 -20.48 0.71 12.12
C SER A 156 -19.07 0.88 12.66
N ARG A 157 -18.37 -0.23 12.92
CA ARG A 157 -17.03 -0.25 13.48
C ARG A 157 -16.22 -1.38 12.88
N LEU A 158 -14.94 -1.10 12.63
CA LEU A 158 -13.93 -2.09 12.32
C LEU A 158 -13.13 -2.42 13.58
N GLN A 159 -12.98 -3.71 13.86
CA GLN A 159 -12.02 -4.25 14.84
C GLN A 159 -10.89 -4.92 14.09
N ALA A 160 -9.72 -4.28 14.07
CA ALA A 160 -8.56 -4.81 13.37
C ALA A 160 -7.94 -6.00 14.12
N ASN A 161 -7.51 -7.00 13.37
CA ASN A 161 -6.70 -8.12 13.87
C ASN A 161 -5.30 -8.19 13.25
N CYS A 162 -5.00 -7.28 12.34
CA CYS A 162 -3.67 -7.06 11.76
C CYS A 162 -3.36 -5.56 11.72
N THR A 163 -2.13 -5.18 12.04
CA THR A 163 -1.63 -3.81 11.84
C THR A 163 -0.47 -3.83 10.85
N LEU A 164 -0.55 -3.02 9.80
CA LEU A 164 0.55 -2.77 8.85
C LEU A 164 1.03 -1.34 9.00
N ILE A 165 2.30 -1.15 9.36
CA ILE A 165 2.96 0.15 9.50
C ILE A 165 4.02 0.29 8.42
N VAL A 166 3.93 1.38 7.67
CA VAL A 166 4.87 1.78 6.62
C VAL A 166 5.32 3.19 6.96
N ASP A 167 6.54 3.33 7.46
CA ASP A 167 7.05 4.59 8.01
C ASP A 167 8.41 4.92 7.41
N ASP A 168 8.51 6.08 6.78
CA ASP A 168 9.75 6.55 6.18
C ASP A 168 10.37 5.51 5.21
N VAL A 169 9.57 5.07 4.24
CA VAL A 169 9.93 4.03 3.26
C VAL A 169 10.10 4.67 1.88
N GLN A 170 11.26 4.43 1.24
CA GLN A 170 11.51 4.88 -0.12
C GLN A 170 10.75 4.03 -1.15
N LEU A 171 9.49 4.38 -1.36
CA LEU A 171 8.61 3.76 -2.36
C LEU A 171 9.07 4.05 -3.79
N GLU A 172 8.70 3.17 -4.72
CA GLU A 172 8.95 3.35 -6.14
C GLU A 172 8.14 4.52 -6.70
N LYS A 173 8.78 5.44 -7.43
CA LYS A 173 8.01 6.44 -8.19
C LYS A 173 7.31 5.76 -9.36
N MET A 174 5.98 5.73 -9.34
CA MET A 174 5.15 5.04 -10.33
C MET A 174 4.54 6.01 -11.33
N VAL A 175 4.38 5.55 -12.57
CA VAL A 175 3.57 6.23 -13.60
C VAL A 175 2.57 5.20 -14.16
N PRO A 176 1.50 4.89 -13.41
CA PRO A 176 0.51 3.89 -13.81
C PRO A 176 -0.09 4.21 -15.19
N LYS A 177 -0.49 3.18 -15.94
CA LYS A 177 -1.10 3.41 -17.26
C LYS A 177 -2.40 4.20 -17.15
N TYR A 178 -3.20 3.87 -16.15
CA TYR A 178 -4.46 4.50 -15.76
C TYR A 178 -4.49 4.65 -14.22
N PRO A 179 -5.35 5.51 -13.66
CA PRO A 179 -5.46 5.67 -12.20
C PRO A 179 -5.68 4.36 -11.43
N ASN A 180 -6.44 3.42 -12.02
CA ASN A 180 -6.77 2.13 -11.42
C ASN A 180 -5.90 0.94 -11.90
N ASP A 181 -4.70 1.19 -12.45
CA ASP A 181 -3.80 0.13 -12.91
C ASP A 181 -3.17 -0.64 -11.73
N ILE A 182 -3.80 -1.77 -11.39
CA ILE A 182 -3.40 -2.65 -10.27
C ILE A 182 -2.01 -3.27 -10.43
N ASN A 183 -1.35 -3.18 -11.59
CA ASN A 183 0.01 -3.69 -11.77
C ASN A 183 1.08 -2.70 -11.31
N GLN A 184 0.70 -1.43 -11.14
CA GLN A 184 1.56 -0.34 -10.72
C GLN A 184 1.06 0.24 -9.39
N VAL A 185 1.11 -0.61 -8.35
CA VAL A 185 0.81 -0.23 -6.97
C VAL A 185 1.89 -0.75 -6.02
N HIS A 186 2.11 -0.02 -4.93
CA HIS A 186 2.98 -0.41 -3.82
C HIS A 186 2.32 -1.47 -2.95
N PHE A 187 1.02 -1.33 -2.73
CA PHE A 187 0.22 -2.22 -1.91
C PHE A 187 -1.11 -2.51 -2.59
N LEU A 188 -1.51 -3.77 -2.53
CA LEU A 188 -2.79 -4.24 -3.02
C LEU A 188 -3.46 -5.07 -1.92
N ILE A 189 -4.71 -4.78 -1.63
CA ILE A 189 -5.58 -5.67 -0.84
C ILE A 189 -6.96 -5.79 -1.49
N GLY A 190 -7.49 -7.01 -1.51
CA GLY A 190 -8.76 -7.32 -2.16
C GLY A 190 -8.66 -7.34 -3.69
N GLY A 191 -9.81 -7.25 -4.36
CA GLY A 191 -9.93 -7.48 -5.80
C GLY A 191 -11.12 -6.77 -6.42
N GLU A 192 -11.42 -7.13 -7.68
CA GLU A 192 -12.48 -6.47 -8.46
C GLU A 192 -13.90 -6.83 -8.02
N ALA A 193 -14.09 -7.96 -7.35
CA ALA A 193 -15.40 -8.45 -6.92
C ALA A 193 -15.50 -8.56 -5.39
N ALA A 194 -16.69 -8.27 -4.87
CA ALA A 194 -17.03 -8.51 -3.48
C ALA A 194 -17.00 -10.01 -3.15
N VAL A 195 -16.31 -10.34 -2.07
CA VAL A 195 -16.23 -11.70 -1.51
C VAL A 195 -16.54 -11.62 -0.02
N GLU A 196 -17.35 -12.56 0.45
CA GLU A 196 -17.68 -12.69 1.86
C GLU A 196 -16.47 -13.14 2.68
N TYR A 197 -16.31 -12.53 3.86
CA TYR A 197 -15.29 -12.92 4.81
C TYR A 197 -15.76 -14.20 5.50
N VAL A 198 -14.89 -15.21 5.56
CA VAL A 198 -15.27 -16.54 6.08
C VAL A 198 -15.74 -16.45 7.52
N ASP A 199 -15.00 -15.74 8.37
CA ASP A 199 -15.28 -15.58 9.79
C ASP A 199 -14.46 -14.43 10.39
N GLN A 200 -14.51 -14.31 11.71
CA GLN A 200 -13.76 -13.31 12.49
C GLN A 200 -12.23 -13.53 12.46
N MET A 201 -11.73 -14.65 11.95
CA MET A 201 -10.29 -14.91 11.82
C MET A 201 -9.73 -14.48 10.45
N SER A 202 -10.58 -14.09 9.51
CA SER A 202 -10.18 -13.45 8.25
C SER A 202 -9.38 -12.17 8.48
N LEU A 203 -8.72 -11.63 7.44
CA LEU A 203 -7.83 -10.48 7.60
C LEU A 203 -8.61 -9.15 7.65
N PHE A 204 -8.70 -8.53 8.83
CA PHE A 204 -9.25 -7.18 9.05
C PHE A 204 -8.10 -6.23 9.42
N PRO A 205 -7.45 -5.56 8.46
CA PRO A 205 -6.25 -4.79 8.73
C PRO A 205 -6.55 -3.33 9.05
N GLU A 206 -5.73 -2.80 9.96
CA GLU A 206 -5.43 -1.38 10.04
C GLU A 206 -4.11 -1.11 9.33
N ILE A 207 -4.07 -0.14 8.42
CA ILE A 207 -2.90 0.15 7.59
C ILE A 207 -2.52 1.61 7.79
N ARG A 208 -1.24 1.86 8.09
CA ARG A 208 -0.71 3.20 8.40
C ARG A 208 0.50 3.52 7.52
N TYR A 209 0.40 4.60 6.78
CA TYR A 209 1.50 5.21 6.02
C TYR A 209 1.92 6.51 6.68
N THR A 210 3.21 6.66 6.94
CA THR A 210 3.79 7.87 7.53
C THR A 210 5.04 8.28 6.77
N ASP A 211 5.16 9.57 6.43
CA ASP A 211 6.36 10.14 5.80
C ASP A 211 6.81 9.39 4.51
N CYS A 212 5.83 8.89 3.75
CA CYS A 212 6.05 8.16 2.50
C CYS A 212 5.67 9.01 1.27
N ASP A 213 6.51 8.98 0.24
CA ASP A 213 6.26 9.68 -1.02
C ASP A 213 5.75 8.77 -2.15
N ASP A 214 4.96 9.34 -3.06
CA ASP A 214 4.40 8.69 -4.26
C ASP A 214 3.51 7.47 -3.97
N VAL A 215 2.80 7.47 -2.85
CA VAL A 215 1.97 6.35 -2.42
C VAL A 215 0.94 5.99 -3.48
N SER A 216 0.88 4.70 -3.82
CA SER A 216 0.05 4.14 -4.89
C SER A 216 -0.54 2.83 -4.37
N VAL A 217 -1.85 2.79 -4.11
CA VAL A 217 -2.52 1.66 -3.44
C VAL A 217 -3.84 1.29 -4.07
N TYR A 218 -4.13 -0.01 -4.05
CA TYR A 218 -5.42 -0.56 -4.45
C TYR A 218 -6.07 -1.32 -3.29
N MET A 219 -7.33 -1.02 -3.01
CA MET A 219 -8.10 -1.53 -1.86
C MET A 219 -9.51 -1.88 -2.31
N GLY A 220 -9.64 -2.85 -3.22
CA GLY A 220 -10.92 -3.18 -3.84
C GLY A 220 -11.73 -4.18 -3.04
N ASN A 221 -13.00 -3.89 -2.79
CA ASN A 221 -13.99 -4.80 -2.21
C ASN A 221 -13.54 -5.45 -0.88
N CYS A 222 -12.72 -4.74 -0.12
CA CYS A 222 -12.11 -5.25 1.11
C CYS A 222 -12.68 -4.55 2.35
N ILE A 223 -12.29 -5.06 3.52
CA ILE A 223 -12.59 -4.45 4.81
C ILE A 223 -11.26 -3.97 5.39
N ALA A 224 -11.07 -2.66 5.61
CA ALA A 224 -9.83 -2.10 6.15
C ALA A 224 -10.02 -0.67 6.69
N SER A 225 -9.24 -0.30 7.71
CA SER A 225 -9.05 1.11 8.11
C SER A 225 -7.67 1.57 7.64
N VAL A 226 -7.60 2.66 6.87
CA VAL A 226 -6.34 3.10 6.26
C VAL A 226 -6.05 4.57 6.54
N PHE A 227 -4.85 4.82 7.02
CA PHE A 227 -4.37 6.13 7.46
C PHE A 227 -3.12 6.52 6.70
N PHE A 228 -3.10 7.75 6.20
CA PHE A 228 -1.94 8.38 5.56
C PHE A 228 -1.62 9.66 6.31
N ASP A 229 -0.38 9.81 6.79
CA ASP A 229 0.09 11.00 7.48
C ASP A 229 1.39 11.51 6.84
N ARG A 230 1.41 12.79 6.47
CA ARG A 230 2.56 13.46 5.81
C ARG A 230 3.02 12.79 4.51
N CYS A 231 2.11 12.10 3.81
CA CYS A 231 2.42 11.43 2.54
C CYS A 231 2.21 12.32 1.30
N SER A 232 2.93 12.02 0.22
CA SER A 232 2.45 12.36 -1.13
C SER A 232 1.72 11.17 -1.76
N ILE A 233 0.53 11.43 -2.32
CA ILE A 233 -0.41 10.44 -2.81
C ILE A 233 -0.47 10.53 -4.33
N ASN A 234 -0.03 9.47 -5.00
CA ASN A 234 -0.11 9.32 -6.44
C ASN A 234 -1.47 8.71 -6.84
N THR A 235 -1.74 7.46 -6.45
CA THR A 235 -3.04 6.81 -6.69
C THR A 235 -3.61 6.12 -5.44
N VAL A 236 -4.91 6.25 -5.25
CA VAL A 236 -5.68 5.49 -4.25
C VAL A 236 -6.97 5.07 -4.92
N THR A 237 -7.16 3.76 -5.07
CA THR A 237 -8.36 3.19 -5.67
C THR A 237 -8.98 2.21 -4.70
N ALA A 238 -10.12 2.61 -4.11
CA ALA A 238 -10.79 1.86 -3.05
C ALA A 238 -12.28 1.61 -3.39
N PRO A 239 -12.60 0.90 -4.49
CA PRO A 239 -13.99 0.59 -4.82
C PRO A 239 -14.59 -0.29 -3.73
N ASP A 240 -15.77 0.08 -3.25
CA ASP A 240 -16.54 -0.64 -2.23
C ASP A 240 -15.74 -0.99 -0.97
N LEU A 241 -14.91 -0.04 -0.50
CA LEU A 241 -14.18 -0.20 0.75
C LEU A 241 -15.13 -0.14 1.96
N ARG A 242 -15.13 -1.22 2.74
CA ARG A 242 -15.81 -1.30 4.04
C ARG A 242 -14.83 -0.92 5.15
N GLY A 243 -14.99 0.27 5.73
CA GLY A 243 -14.05 0.82 6.70
C GLY A 243 -13.84 2.31 6.46
N GLU A 244 -12.65 2.82 6.74
CA GLU A 244 -12.36 4.27 6.67
C GLU A 244 -11.07 4.59 5.93
N LEU A 245 -11.04 5.80 5.37
CA LEU A 245 -9.85 6.42 4.82
C LEU A 245 -9.57 7.74 5.53
N VAL A 246 -8.35 7.93 5.98
CA VAL A 246 -7.95 9.16 6.66
C VAL A 246 -6.64 9.68 6.10
N PHE A 247 -6.65 10.93 5.65
CA PHE A 247 -5.50 11.64 5.11
C PHE A 247 -5.20 12.86 5.98
N ARG A 248 -3.96 12.94 6.49
CA ARG A 248 -3.49 14.04 7.34
C ARG A 248 -2.22 14.62 6.75
N ASN A 249 -2.19 15.93 6.53
CA ASN A 249 -1.02 16.63 5.99
C ASN A 249 -0.52 16.05 4.65
N CYS A 250 -1.44 15.47 3.86
CA CYS A 250 -1.09 14.80 2.60
C CYS A 250 -1.12 15.75 1.40
N ARG A 251 -0.32 15.41 0.38
CA ARG A 251 -0.30 16.08 -0.92
C ARG A 251 -0.81 15.15 -2.00
N PHE A 252 -1.88 15.50 -2.69
CA PHE A 252 -2.45 14.71 -3.78
C PHE A 252 -1.94 15.21 -5.11
N GLN A 253 -1.22 14.37 -5.86
CA GLN A 253 -0.80 14.68 -7.22
C GLN A 253 -0.74 13.38 -8.03
N PRO A 254 -1.80 13.03 -8.76
CA PRO A 254 -1.79 11.83 -9.57
C PRO A 254 -0.84 12.00 -10.75
N ASN A 255 -0.06 10.97 -11.06
CA ASN A 255 0.88 10.94 -12.17
C ASN A 255 0.68 9.68 -13.01
N VAL A 256 -0.02 9.81 -14.13
CA VAL A 256 -0.45 8.68 -14.97
C VAL A 256 -0.08 8.86 -16.43
N GLN A 257 -0.08 7.78 -17.20
CA GLN A 257 0.16 7.85 -18.65
C GLN A 257 -1.10 8.28 -19.40
N LYS A 258 -2.28 7.86 -18.96
CA LYS A 258 -3.55 8.18 -19.63
C LYS A 258 -4.64 8.39 -18.59
N MET A 259 -5.56 9.30 -18.90
CA MET A 259 -6.73 9.51 -18.07
C MET A 259 -7.87 8.56 -18.45
N LYS A 260 -8.48 7.94 -17.44
CA LYS A 260 -9.70 7.13 -17.53
C LYS A 260 -10.41 7.18 -16.18
N GLY A 261 -11.71 7.49 -16.16
CA GLY A 261 -12.49 7.58 -14.92
C GLY A 261 -12.12 8.79 -14.06
N GLU A 262 -11.99 8.59 -12.76
CA GLU A 262 -11.50 9.55 -11.77
C GLU A 262 -10.06 9.17 -11.35
N PHE A 263 -9.28 10.12 -10.83
CA PHE A 263 -7.93 9.83 -10.34
C PHE A 263 -7.92 9.06 -9.03
N TYR A 264 -8.92 9.31 -8.19
CA TYR A 264 -9.05 8.68 -6.88
C TYR A 264 -10.45 8.12 -6.72
N THR A 265 -10.55 6.92 -6.14
CA THR A 265 -11.82 6.32 -5.71
C THR A 265 -11.73 6.16 -4.21
N LEU A 266 -12.44 7.01 -3.47
CA LEU A 266 -12.24 7.23 -2.03
C LEU A 266 -13.51 7.02 -1.22
N ASP A 267 -14.56 6.45 -1.80
CA ASP A 267 -15.76 6.11 -1.04
C ASP A 267 -15.46 5.01 -0.01
N SER A 268 -15.95 5.20 1.22
CA SER A 268 -15.79 4.25 2.30
C SER A 268 -16.98 4.30 3.27
N THR A 269 -17.35 3.15 3.83
CA THR A 269 -18.57 3.03 4.65
C THR A 269 -18.52 3.75 6.00
N LEU A 270 -17.34 3.90 6.60
CA LEU A 270 -17.11 4.64 7.87
C LEU A 270 -16.59 6.07 7.63
N GLY A 271 -16.54 6.47 6.36
CA GLY A 271 -16.25 7.82 5.91
C GLY A 271 -14.77 8.07 5.60
N THR A 272 -14.58 9.02 4.70
CA THR A 272 -13.27 9.47 4.22
C THR A 272 -12.97 10.87 4.73
N ARG A 273 -11.78 11.10 5.29
CA ARG A 273 -11.43 12.33 6.01
C ARG A 273 -10.13 12.94 5.50
N PHE A 274 -10.13 14.24 5.25
CA PHE A 274 -8.96 15.02 4.86
C PHE A 274 -8.71 16.12 5.89
N THR A 275 -7.48 16.22 6.37
CA THR A 275 -7.06 17.27 7.31
C THR A 275 -5.73 17.87 6.86
N ASN A 276 -5.71 19.18 6.61
CA ASN A 276 -4.53 19.91 6.14
C ASN A 276 -3.93 19.34 4.84
N CYS A 277 -4.79 18.87 3.93
CA CYS A 277 -4.35 18.29 2.67
C CYS A 277 -4.19 19.34 1.58
N THR A 278 -3.32 19.09 0.60
CA THR A 278 -3.17 19.94 -0.59
C THR A 278 -3.43 19.13 -1.86
N VAL A 279 -4.29 19.63 -2.74
CA VAL A 279 -4.56 19.03 -4.05
C VAL A 279 -3.74 19.78 -5.11
N HIS A 280 -2.89 19.06 -5.84
CA HIS A 280 -2.07 19.61 -6.92
C HIS A 280 -2.61 19.23 -8.29
N ALA A 281 -2.16 19.97 -9.32
CA ALA A 281 -2.53 19.69 -10.70
C ALA A 281 -2.09 18.26 -11.09
N PRO A 282 -3.00 17.42 -11.61
CA PRO A 282 -2.69 16.11 -12.15
C PRO A 282 -1.58 16.16 -13.19
N ILE A 283 -0.73 15.12 -13.22
CA ILE A 283 0.29 14.93 -14.23
C ILE A 283 -0.18 13.80 -15.16
N VAL A 284 -0.26 14.11 -16.45
CA VAL A 284 -0.59 13.13 -17.50
C VAL A 284 0.48 13.21 -18.56
N THR A 285 1.12 12.08 -18.88
CA THR A 285 2.25 12.01 -19.83
C THR A 285 3.39 12.99 -19.51
N GLY A 286 3.65 13.24 -18.22
CA GLY A 286 4.71 14.15 -17.76
C GLY A 286 4.34 15.64 -17.77
N THR A 287 3.17 16.00 -18.28
CA THR A 287 2.67 17.39 -18.30
C THR A 287 1.68 17.60 -17.16
N ALA A 288 1.74 18.76 -16.51
CA ALA A 288 0.73 19.15 -15.52
C ALA A 288 -0.53 19.68 -16.23
N ASN A 289 -1.69 19.18 -15.83
CA ASN A 289 -3.01 19.46 -16.43
C ASN A 289 -3.97 19.98 -15.33
N PRO A 290 -3.87 21.27 -14.95
CA PRO A 290 -4.67 21.84 -13.85
C PRO A 290 -6.18 21.74 -14.07
N GLU A 291 -6.65 21.76 -15.32
CA GLU A 291 -8.04 21.61 -15.71
C GLU A 291 -8.63 20.23 -15.35
N LEU A 292 -7.77 19.22 -15.16
CA LEU A 292 -8.18 17.87 -14.76
C LEU A 292 -8.39 17.75 -13.24
N VAL A 293 -8.26 18.81 -12.46
CA VAL A 293 -8.58 18.77 -11.01
C VAL A 293 -10.03 18.35 -10.75
N ASN A 294 -10.95 18.70 -11.65
CA ASN A 294 -12.36 18.28 -11.59
C ASN A 294 -12.56 16.77 -11.82
N ARG A 295 -11.49 16.03 -12.09
CA ARG A 295 -11.49 14.58 -12.27
C ARG A 295 -10.80 13.86 -11.11
N THR A 296 -10.51 14.57 -10.03
CA THR A 296 -9.93 13.97 -8.81
C THR A 296 -10.87 12.96 -8.16
N GLY A 297 -12.18 13.16 -8.27
CA GLY A 297 -13.22 12.32 -7.65
C GLY A 297 -13.72 12.84 -6.30
N PHE A 298 -13.07 13.88 -5.75
CA PHE A 298 -13.46 14.50 -4.46
C PHE A 298 -13.41 16.04 -4.44
N VAL A 299 -12.89 16.69 -5.49
CA VAL A 299 -12.95 18.15 -5.67
C VAL A 299 -13.38 18.49 -7.10
N GLU A 300 -14.43 19.30 -7.25
CA GLU A 300 -14.84 19.96 -8.49
C GLU A 300 -14.88 21.48 -8.28
N ILE A 301 -14.02 22.21 -8.99
CA ILE A 301 -13.81 23.66 -8.84
C ILE A 301 -15.14 24.40 -9.00
N ASN A 302 -15.49 25.20 -7.97
CA ASN A 302 -16.72 25.99 -7.88
C ASN A 302 -18.03 25.17 -7.93
N ARG A 303 -17.97 23.85 -7.72
CA ARG A 303 -19.15 23.00 -7.77
C ARG A 303 -19.33 22.16 -6.52
N SER A 304 -18.35 21.32 -6.19
CA SER A 304 -18.47 20.43 -5.04
C SER A 304 -17.10 20.08 -4.44
N VAL A 305 -17.13 19.78 -3.16
CA VAL A 305 -16.14 18.99 -2.44
C VAL A 305 -16.93 17.78 -1.92
N ARG A 306 -16.32 16.60 -1.85
CA ARG A 306 -16.97 15.38 -1.31
C ARG A 306 -16.26 14.94 -0.05
N HIS A 307 -16.97 14.26 0.85
CA HIS A 307 -16.42 13.71 2.09
C HIS A 307 -16.07 14.78 3.15
N TYR A 308 -15.39 14.36 4.23
CA TYR A 308 -15.08 15.25 5.35
C TYR A 308 -13.77 16.00 5.09
N HIS A 309 -13.81 17.33 5.07
CA HIS A 309 -12.64 18.17 4.88
C HIS A 309 -12.44 19.15 6.03
N ILE A 310 -11.18 19.30 6.44
CA ILE A 310 -10.70 20.39 7.29
C ILE A 310 -9.44 20.94 6.64
N ASN A 311 -9.48 22.21 6.24
CA ASN A 311 -8.35 22.97 5.71
C ASN A 311 -7.66 22.30 4.49
N THR A 312 -8.44 22.06 3.42
CA THR A 312 -7.91 21.57 2.15
C THR A 312 -7.47 22.74 1.26
N ALA A 313 -6.23 22.72 0.82
CA ALA A 313 -5.66 23.73 -0.06
C ALA A 313 -5.61 23.27 -1.52
N LEU A 314 -5.68 24.23 -2.45
CA LEU A 314 -5.39 24.01 -3.86
C LEU A 314 -3.97 24.49 -4.17
N GLY A 315 -3.20 23.66 -4.88
CA GLY A 315 -1.85 24.02 -5.31
C GLY A 315 -1.85 25.20 -6.28
N ASN A 316 -0.80 26.02 -6.22
CA ASN A 316 -0.70 27.26 -7.00
C ASN A 316 -0.90 27.10 -8.51
N ARG A 317 -0.52 25.96 -9.10
CA ARG A 317 -0.75 25.70 -10.54
C ARG A 317 -2.25 25.67 -10.88
N ILE A 318 -3.09 25.11 -10.01
CA ILE A 318 -4.55 25.10 -10.18
C ILE A 318 -5.09 26.52 -10.03
N VAL A 319 -4.73 27.21 -8.94
CA VAL A 319 -5.20 28.57 -8.67
C VAL A 319 -4.84 29.53 -9.80
N ASN A 320 -3.59 29.47 -10.29
CA ASN A 320 -3.11 30.33 -11.36
C ASN A 320 -3.77 30.02 -12.70
N HIS A 321 -4.01 28.74 -13.01
CA HIS A 321 -4.69 28.33 -14.25
C HIS A 321 -6.09 28.97 -14.34
N TYR A 322 -6.94 28.76 -13.33
CA TYR A 322 -8.29 29.32 -13.33
C TYR A 322 -8.29 30.85 -13.27
N ARG A 323 -7.38 31.46 -12.51
CA ARG A 323 -7.23 32.93 -12.50
C ARG A 323 -6.88 33.48 -13.87
N SER A 324 -5.98 32.83 -14.61
CA SER A 324 -5.57 33.25 -15.96
C SER A 324 -6.70 33.18 -16.98
N GLN A 325 -7.70 32.31 -16.74
CA GLN A 325 -8.93 32.21 -17.52
C GLN A 325 -10.01 33.20 -17.08
N GLY A 326 -9.70 34.13 -16.16
CA GLY A 326 -10.67 35.09 -15.62
C GLY A 326 -11.67 34.47 -14.62
N MET A 327 -11.52 33.19 -14.27
CA MET A 327 -12.37 32.53 -13.29
C MET A 327 -11.95 32.92 -11.87
N LYS A 328 -12.92 33.36 -11.07
CA LYS A 328 -12.77 33.55 -9.63
C LYS A 328 -13.35 32.34 -8.88
N LEU A 329 -12.69 31.92 -7.82
CA LEU A 329 -13.23 30.88 -6.94
C LEU A 329 -14.42 31.45 -6.15
N ASN A 330 -15.53 30.72 -6.13
CA ASN A 330 -16.74 31.10 -5.39
C ASN A 330 -16.42 31.08 -3.88
N PRO A 331 -16.79 32.14 -3.12
CA PRO A 331 -16.75 32.11 -1.65
C PRO A 331 -17.30 30.82 -1.01
N ASP A 332 -18.41 30.26 -1.52
CA ASP A 332 -19.01 29.05 -0.97
C ASP A 332 -18.12 27.82 -1.17
N PHE A 333 -17.53 27.70 -2.36
CA PHE A 333 -16.55 26.64 -2.65
C PHE A 333 -15.28 26.78 -1.78
N ILE A 334 -14.83 28.02 -1.55
CA ILE A 334 -13.72 28.28 -0.62
C ILE A 334 -14.11 27.88 0.82
N ALA A 335 -15.37 28.08 1.22
CA ALA A 335 -15.85 27.66 2.53
C ALA A 335 -15.84 26.12 2.67
N MET A 336 -16.31 25.38 1.65
CA MET A 336 -16.23 23.91 1.62
C MET A 336 -14.79 23.40 1.77
N LEU A 337 -13.82 24.03 1.10
CA LEU A 337 -12.41 23.67 1.24
C LEU A 337 -11.86 23.92 2.66
N LYS A 338 -12.39 24.92 3.39
CA LYS A 338 -12.00 25.19 4.78
C LYS A 338 -12.59 24.16 5.74
N LEU A 339 -13.88 23.87 5.59
CA LEU A 339 -14.62 22.94 6.42
C LEU A 339 -15.81 22.40 5.62
N HIS A 340 -15.94 21.09 5.52
CA HIS A 340 -17.06 20.44 4.86
C HIS A 340 -17.35 19.12 5.54
N HIS A 341 -18.61 18.88 5.85
CA HIS A 341 -19.08 17.62 6.42
C HIS A 341 -19.55 16.70 5.29
N GLY A 342 -19.19 15.41 5.31
CA GLY A 342 -19.61 14.46 4.27
C GLY A 342 -21.11 14.12 4.24
N LEU A 343 -21.97 14.88 4.93
CA LEU A 343 -23.43 14.81 4.83
C LEU A 343 -24.00 15.98 4.00
N GLU A 344 -23.13 16.90 3.55
CA GLU A 344 -23.45 18.00 2.66
C GLU A 344 -23.20 17.63 1.18
N ASP A 345 -22.73 16.40 0.92
CA ASP A 345 -22.44 15.83 -0.42
C ASP A 345 -23.65 15.86 -1.37
#